data_AF-A0A7S2IHK2-F1
#
_entry.id   AF-A0A7S2IHK2-F1
#
_cell.length_a   1.000
_cell.length_b   1.000
_cell.length_c   1.000
_cell.angle_alpha   90.00
_cell.angle_beta   90.00
_cell.angle_gamma   90.00
#
_symmetry.space_group_name_H-M   'P 1'
#
loop_
_entity.id
_entity.type
_entity.pdbx_description
1 polymer ?
#
loop_
_entity_poly.entity_id
_entity_poly.type
_entity_poly.pdbx_seq_one_letter_code
_entity_poly.pdbx_strand_id
1 'polypeptide(L)'
;TQLWKTVDTAKFRVAVSGGCPFSANHLADRGHFSMLIGDTPQYCPAFNTLESASAIFAEAFCEGFAWEVLEVMSGPPSLTFKWRHFGKFAGVYTDRNGQRHKGTGKLVNLVGLCVVKVNDQ
;
A
#
# COMPACT_ATOMS: atom_id res chain seq x y z
N THR A 1 -30.29 -2.05 -12.24
CA THR A 1 -29.22 -1.26 -11.58
C THR A 1 -27.94 -2.06 -11.65
N GLN A 2 -27.00 -1.67 -12.49
CA GLN A 2 -25.75 -2.40 -12.71
C GLN A 2 -24.88 -2.20 -11.46
N LEU A 3 -24.77 -3.22 -10.60
CA LEU A 3 -23.79 -3.20 -9.52
C LEU A 3 -22.41 -3.26 -10.18
N TRP A 4 -21.64 -2.18 -10.04
CA TRP A 4 -20.21 -2.18 -10.33
C TRP A 4 -19.54 -3.29 -9.52
N LYS A 5 -19.28 -4.45 -10.13
CA LYS A 5 -18.41 -5.46 -9.53
C LYS A 5 -16.97 -5.08 -9.88
N THR A 6 -16.46 -4.03 -9.24
CA THR A 6 -15.14 -3.45 -9.53
C THR A 6 -13.98 -4.42 -9.28
N VAL A 7 -14.21 -5.49 -8.49
CA VAL A 7 -13.21 -6.52 -8.17
C VAL A 7 -13.87 -7.89 -8.11
N ASP A 8 -13.44 -8.83 -8.95
CA ASP A 8 -13.66 -10.28 -8.74
C ASP A 8 -12.66 -10.77 -7.69
N THR A 9 -13.12 -10.90 -6.44
CA THR A 9 -12.25 -11.26 -5.29
C THR A 9 -11.60 -12.64 -5.43
N ALA A 10 -12.22 -13.57 -6.16
CA ALA A 10 -11.66 -14.90 -6.41
C ALA A 10 -10.43 -14.82 -7.33
N LYS A 11 -10.50 -13.96 -8.35
CA LYS A 11 -9.44 -13.78 -9.36
C LYS A 11 -8.45 -12.67 -9.04
N PHE A 12 -8.81 -11.71 -8.17
CA PHE A 12 -7.98 -10.56 -7.86
C PHE A 12 -6.61 -10.99 -7.32
N ARG A 13 -5.57 -10.58 -8.02
CA ARG A 13 -4.18 -10.73 -7.61
C ARG A 13 -3.46 -9.43 -7.92
N VAL A 14 -2.70 -8.92 -6.96
CA VAL A 14 -1.88 -7.72 -7.13
C VAL A 14 -0.48 -7.96 -6.60
N ALA A 15 0.52 -7.45 -7.29
CA ALA A 15 1.91 -7.52 -6.88
C ALA A 15 2.57 -6.15 -7.06
N VAL A 16 3.51 -5.82 -6.17
CA VAL A 16 4.29 -4.59 -6.21
C VAL A 16 5.75 -4.96 -6.37
N SER A 17 6.44 -4.26 -7.28
CA SER A 17 7.89 -4.40 -7.50
C SER A 17 8.38 -5.83 -7.76
N GLY A 18 7.56 -6.68 -8.39
CA GLY A 18 7.90 -8.07 -8.69
C GLY A 18 7.79 -9.04 -7.50
N GLY A 19 7.21 -8.62 -6.38
CA GLY A 19 6.95 -9.45 -5.22
C GLY A 19 5.83 -10.50 -5.43
N CYS A 20 5.60 -11.32 -4.40
CA CYS A 20 4.54 -12.34 -4.43
C CYS A 20 3.15 -11.69 -4.55
N PRO A 21 2.23 -12.22 -5.40
CA PRO A 21 0.90 -11.66 -5.52
C PRO A 21 0.04 -11.84 -4.26
N PHE A 22 -0.65 -10.77 -3.85
CA PHE A 22 -1.62 -10.76 -2.76
C PHE A 22 -3.06 -10.91 -3.26
N SER A 23 -3.91 -11.60 -2.50
CA SER A 23 -5.35 -11.70 -2.75
C SER A 23 -6.11 -10.50 -2.17
N ALA A 24 -7.37 -10.32 -2.60
CA ALA A 24 -8.23 -9.26 -2.08
C ALA A 24 -8.46 -9.42 -0.56
N ASN A 25 -8.69 -10.65 -0.10
CA ASN A 25 -8.87 -10.95 1.32
C ASN A 25 -7.61 -10.60 2.13
N HIS A 26 -6.42 -10.91 1.59
CA HIS A 26 -5.17 -10.56 2.28
C HIS A 26 -5.05 -9.04 2.50
N LEU A 27 -5.41 -8.23 1.49
CA LEU A 27 -5.38 -6.77 1.62
C LEU A 27 -6.47 -6.22 2.53
N ALA A 28 -7.64 -6.87 2.58
CA ALA A 28 -8.70 -6.50 3.52
C ALA A 28 -8.25 -6.72 4.98
N ASP A 29 -7.55 -7.83 5.25
CA ASP A 29 -7.12 -8.20 6.60
C ASP A 29 -5.85 -7.45 7.05
N ARG A 30 -4.88 -7.30 6.14
CA ARG A 30 -3.53 -6.79 6.44
C ARG A 30 -3.29 -5.35 5.99
N GLY A 31 -4.18 -4.82 5.16
CA GLY A 31 -4.07 -3.48 4.60
C GLY A 31 -3.04 -3.34 3.49
N HIS A 32 -3.13 -2.26 2.73
CA HIS A 32 -2.28 -2.01 1.57
C HIS A 32 -0.81 -1.80 1.94
N PHE A 33 -0.48 -1.29 3.13
CA PHE A 33 0.91 -1.11 3.58
C PHE A 33 1.71 -2.43 3.62
N SER A 34 1.05 -3.56 3.87
CA SER A 34 1.67 -4.89 3.81
C SER A 34 2.29 -5.18 2.43
N MET A 35 1.60 -4.76 1.37
CA MET A 35 2.00 -4.93 -0.02
C MET A 35 3.02 -3.87 -0.47
N LEU A 36 2.86 -2.61 -0.04
CA LEU A 36 3.65 -1.49 -0.56
C LEU A 36 5.07 -1.43 0.02
N ILE A 37 5.22 -1.78 1.29
CA ILE A 37 6.50 -1.66 2.01
C ILE A 37 7.20 -3.03 2.12
N GLY A 38 6.43 -4.12 2.24
CA GLY A 38 6.96 -5.46 2.44
C GLY A 38 7.67 -5.63 3.79
N ASP A 39 8.40 -6.73 3.95
CA ASP A 39 9.21 -6.99 5.15
C ASP A 39 10.54 -6.24 5.08
N THR A 40 10.81 -5.44 6.10
CA THR A 40 12.01 -4.61 6.26
C THR A 40 12.52 -4.72 7.69
N PRO A 41 13.76 -4.30 7.98
CA PRO A 41 14.27 -4.28 9.35
C PRO A 41 13.43 -3.43 10.31
N GLN A 42 12.68 -2.44 9.81
CA GLN A 42 11.88 -1.52 10.61
C GLN A 42 10.38 -1.86 10.59
N TYR A 43 9.88 -2.50 9.54
CA TYR A 43 8.47 -2.84 9.36
C TYR A 43 8.30 -4.30 8.97
N CYS A 44 7.47 -5.04 9.71
CA CYS A 44 7.12 -6.40 9.36
C CYS A 44 5.60 -6.52 9.19
N PRO A 45 5.09 -6.76 7.97
CA PRO A 45 3.66 -6.93 7.73
C PRO A 45 3.02 -8.04 8.56
N ALA A 46 3.79 -9.09 8.90
CA ALA A 46 3.30 -10.23 9.66
C ALA A 46 2.84 -9.85 11.09
N PHE A 47 3.43 -8.81 11.68
CA PHE A 47 3.08 -8.32 13.03
C PHE A 47 1.96 -7.29 13.04
N ASN A 48 1.41 -6.91 11.89
CA ASN A 48 0.41 -5.86 11.79
C ASN A 48 -0.91 -6.40 11.19
N THR A 49 -2.02 -5.96 11.76
CA THR A 49 -3.36 -5.92 11.15
C THR A 49 -3.53 -4.63 10.34
N LEU A 50 -4.56 -4.55 9.50
CA LEU A 50 -4.94 -3.29 8.82
C LEU A 50 -5.06 -2.12 9.81
N GLU A 51 -5.68 -2.33 10.96
CA GLU A 51 -5.89 -1.31 11.99
C GLU A 51 -4.56 -0.84 12.59
N SER A 52 -3.72 -1.77 13.04
CA SER A 52 -2.42 -1.43 13.64
C SER A 52 -1.47 -0.75 12.64
N ALA A 53 -1.42 -1.22 11.38
CA ALA A 53 -0.64 -0.57 10.34
C ALA A 53 -1.17 0.86 10.09
N SER A 54 -2.48 1.02 9.95
CA SER A 54 -3.09 2.35 9.75
C SER A 54 -2.80 3.29 10.91
N ALA A 55 -2.82 2.81 12.15
CA ALA A 55 -2.46 3.61 13.32
C ALA A 55 -0.99 4.05 13.28
N ILE A 56 -0.05 3.16 12.96
CA ILE A 56 1.38 3.48 12.83
C ILE A 56 1.60 4.56 11.76
N PHE A 57 0.99 4.41 10.58
CA PHE A 57 1.17 5.38 9.49
C PHE A 57 0.43 6.69 9.74
N ALA A 58 -0.72 6.67 10.42
CA ALA A 58 -1.41 7.89 10.84
C ALA A 58 -0.62 8.66 11.91
N GLU A 59 0.02 7.97 12.85
CA GLU A 59 0.90 8.60 13.85
C GLU A 59 2.14 9.19 13.18
N ALA A 60 2.74 8.50 12.20
CA ALA A 60 3.91 8.99 11.48
C ALA A 60 3.59 10.20 10.58
N PHE A 61 2.48 10.11 9.84
CA PHE A 61 2.06 11.10 8.85
C PHE A 61 0.79 11.82 9.30
N CYS A 62 0.89 12.54 10.42
CA CYS A 62 -0.24 13.23 11.06
C CYS A 62 -0.89 14.33 10.20
N GLU A 63 -0.18 14.87 9.20
CA GLU A 63 -0.73 15.80 8.19
C GLU A 63 -1.36 15.08 6.98
N GLY A 64 -1.35 13.74 6.96
CA GLY A 64 -1.84 12.90 5.88
C GLY A 64 -0.73 12.23 5.07
N PHE A 65 -1.06 11.05 4.51
CA PHE A 65 -0.20 10.25 3.64
C PHE A 65 -0.94 9.90 2.34
N ALA A 66 -1.05 10.89 1.45
CA ALA A 66 -1.84 10.79 0.23
C ALA A 66 -1.29 9.74 -0.73
N TRP A 67 -2.16 9.20 -1.58
CA TRP A 67 -1.82 8.27 -2.66
C TRP A 67 -2.33 8.80 -3.99
N GLU A 68 -1.54 8.67 -5.05
CA GLU A 68 -1.99 8.97 -6.40
C GLU A 68 -1.33 8.09 -7.47
N VAL A 69 -2.00 7.98 -8.62
CA VAL A 69 -1.42 7.44 -9.85
C VAL A 69 -0.68 8.55 -10.57
N LEU A 70 0.58 8.31 -10.90
CA LEU A 70 1.44 9.25 -11.64
C LEU A 70 1.34 9.04 -13.15
N GLU A 71 1.24 7.78 -13.58
CA GLU A 71 1.26 7.42 -15.00
C GLU A 71 0.58 6.06 -15.20
N VAL A 72 -0.24 5.93 -16.24
CA VAL A 72 -0.80 4.64 -16.69
C VAL A 72 -0.06 4.22 -17.95
N MET A 73 0.65 3.09 -17.89
CA MET A 73 1.54 2.62 -18.95
C MET A 73 0.87 1.59 -19.87
N SER A 74 -0.13 0.85 -19.37
CA SER A 74 -0.88 -0.12 -20.18
C SER A 74 -2.32 -0.27 -19.68
N GLY A 75 -3.23 -0.66 -20.58
CA GLY A 75 -4.63 -0.95 -20.31
C GLY A 75 -4.94 -2.46 -20.15
N PRO A 76 -6.22 -2.84 -20.01
CA PRO A 76 -6.65 -4.25 -19.95
C PRO A 76 -6.10 -5.12 -21.10
N PRO A 77 -5.86 -6.43 -20.87
CA PRO A 77 -6.13 -7.18 -19.64
C PRO A 77 -5.00 -7.08 -18.59
N SER A 78 -3.90 -6.40 -18.89
CA SER A 78 -2.77 -6.24 -17.98
C SER A 78 -2.48 -4.74 -17.78
N LEU A 79 -3.13 -4.14 -16.79
CA LEU A 79 -2.95 -2.74 -16.42
C LEU A 79 -1.63 -2.56 -15.68
N THR A 80 -0.78 -1.65 -16.16
CA THR A 80 0.47 -1.27 -15.49
C THR A 80 0.42 0.22 -15.23
N PHE A 81 0.69 0.63 -13.99
CA PHE A 81 0.70 2.04 -13.63
C PHE A 81 1.73 2.35 -12.55
N LYS A 82 2.29 3.55 -12.63
CA LYS A 82 3.19 4.13 -11.64
C LYS A 82 2.37 4.92 -10.63
N TRP A 83 2.71 4.81 -9.36
CA TRP A 83 2.00 5.48 -8.26
C TRP A 83 2.98 6.07 -7.27
N ARG A 84 2.48 6.94 -6.38
CA ARG A 84 3.23 7.35 -5.19
C ARG A 84 2.35 7.46 -3.95
N HIS A 85 2.95 7.21 -2.79
CA HIS A 85 2.51 7.79 -1.53
C HIS A 85 3.40 8.96 -1.14
N PHE A 86 2.81 10.02 -0.60
CA PHE A 86 3.59 11.16 -0.12
C PHE A 86 2.94 11.83 1.09
N GLY A 87 3.79 12.35 1.97
CA GLY A 87 3.36 13.03 3.19
C GLY A 87 4.58 13.51 3.98
N LYS A 88 4.39 14.52 4.83
CA LYS A 88 5.46 14.96 5.73
C LYS A 88 5.57 13.99 6.89
N PHE A 89 6.75 13.43 7.11
CA PHE A 89 7.02 12.65 8.31
C PHE A 89 7.23 13.61 9.49
N ALA A 90 6.13 14.11 10.04
CA ALA A 90 6.11 15.12 11.11
C ALA A 90 5.74 14.53 12.48
N GLY A 91 5.15 13.34 12.50
CA GLY A 91 4.75 12.65 13.73
C GLY A 91 5.79 11.65 14.22
N VAL A 92 5.33 10.48 14.67
CA VAL A 92 6.20 9.44 15.24
C VAL A 92 5.91 8.09 14.59
N TYR A 93 6.95 7.40 14.16
CA TYR A 93 6.86 6.05 13.63
C TYR A 93 7.36 5.05 14.68
N THR A 94 6.56 4.03 14.98
CA THR A 94 6.97 2.92 15.87
C THR A 94 7.38 1.73 15.01
N ASP A 95 8.62 1.27 15.14
CA ASP A 95 9.13 0.15 14.37
C ASP A 95 8.77 -1.22 14.98
N ARG A 96 9.13 -2.30 14.28
CA ARG A 96 8.85 -3.68 14.69
C ARG A 96 9.45 -4.09 16.05
N ASN A 97 10.43 -3.36 16.56
CA ASN A 97 11.06 -3.61 17.86
C ASN A 97 10.48 -2.70 18.95
N GLY A 98 9.44 -1.91 18.63
CA GLY A 98 8.83 -0.93 19.53
C GLY A 98 9.64 0.36 19.67
N GLN A 99 10.72 0.54 18.88
CA GLN A 99 11.48 1.77 18.92
C GLN A 99 10.71 2.88 18.21
N ARG A 100 10.64 4.05 18.86
CA ARG A 100 9.93 5.23 18.34
C ARG A 100 10.90 6.17 17.64
N HIS A 101 10.58 6.51 16.41
CA HIS A 101 11.36 7.37 15.53
C HIS A 101 10.61 8.67 15.30
N LYS A 102 11.17 9.79 15.76
CA LYS A 102 10.54 11.11 15.59
C LYS A 102 10.78 11.63 14.17
N GLY A 103 9.70 12.09 13.55
CA GLY A 103 9.71 12.71 12.23
C GLY A 103 10.53 14.00 12.19
N THR A 104 11.12 14.26 11.02
CA THR A 104 11.92 15.48 10.77
C THR A 104 11.10 16.59 10.10
N GLY A 105 9.81 16.35 9.82
CA GLY A 105 8.96 17.23 9.02
C GLY A 105 9.26 17.20 7.52
N LYS A 106 10.26 16.43 7.08
CA LYS A 106 10.61 16.29 5.66
C LYS A 106 9.54 15.50 4.90
N LEU A 107 9.35 15.86 3.63
CA LEU A 107 8.48 15.12 2.72
C LEU A 107 9.08 13.74 2.45
N VAL A 108 8.32 12.69 2.76
CA VAL A 108 8.55 11.34 2.27
C VAL A 108 7.77 11.18 0.98
N ASN A 109 8.42 10.61 -0.04
CA ASN A 109 7.80 10.32 -1.34
C ASN A 109 8.20 8.91 -1.76
N LEU A 110 7.28 7.96 -1.57
CA LEU A 110 7.45 6.56 -1.94
C LEU A 110 6.81 6.33 -3.30
N VAL A 111 7.61 5.94 -4.29
CA VAL A 111 7.16 5.68 -5.66
C VAL A 111 7.23 4.17 -5.92
N GLY A 112 6.23 3.64 -6.61
CA GLY A 112 6.26 2.25 -7.04
C GLY A 112 5.56 2.01 -8.38
N LEU A 113 5.64 0.76 -8.82
CA LEU A 113 4.98 0.25 -10.01
C LEU A 113 4.01 -0.86 -9.60
N CYS A 114 2.82 -0.84 -10.17
CA CYS A 114 1.79 -1.86 -9.96
C CYS A 114 1.44 -2.51 -11.30
N VAL A 115 1.33 -3.83 -11.30
CA VAL A 115 0.80 -4.62 -12.42
C VAL A 115 -0.44 -5.37 -11.95
N VAL A 116 -1.56 -5.14 -12.61
CA VAL A 116 -2.86 -5.72 -12.30
C VAL A 116 -3.38 -6.46 -13.51
N LYS A 117 -3.74 -7.74 -13.33
CA LYS A 117 -4.44 -8.51 -14.36
C LYS A 117 -5.94 -8.44 -14.11
N VAL A 118 -6.68 -8.01 -15.13
CA VAL A 118 -8.14 -7.93 -15.12
C VAL A 118 -8.71 -8.96 -16.09
N ASN A 119 -9.94 -9.41 -15.84
CA ASN A 119 -10.67 -10.28 -16.75
C ASN A 119 -11.48 -9.43 -17.74
N ASP A 120 -12.20 -10.08 -18.66
CA ASP A 120 -12.99 -9.40 -19.69
C ASP A 120 -14.35 -8.86 -19.20
N GLN A 121 -14.61 -8.89 -17.88
CA GLN A 121 -15.90 -8.54 -17.26
C GLN A 121 -15.86 -7.25 -16.44
#